data_AF-A0A7J6APP3-F1
#
_entry.id   AF-A0A7J6APP3-F1
#
_cell.length_a   1.000
_cell.length_b   1.000
_cell.length_c   1.000
_cell.angle_alpha   90.00
_cell.angle_beta   90.00
_cell.angle_gamma   90.00
#
_symmetry.space_group_name_H-M   'P 1'
#
loop_
_entity.id
_entity.type
_entity.pdbx_description
1 polymer ?
#
loop_
_entity_poly.entity_id
_entity_poly.type
_entity_poly.pdbx_seq_one_letter_code
_entity_poly.pdbx_strand_id
1 'polypeptide(L)'
;MDEATTPGRKSNLTGSARKLKDNAADWHNLILKWDRLSDEGSTVATKIVNFRLSKESVKDPEVMMEGESLSAAPAERSAYQSNPELEEECIKLQNVVDKMAHILSKMEKMVSAEKGICELETFQYGEKGRPTPLFQTWSTRQFAEVSSGLYEAYKQELALKRTILREVAHTTNPDLCMVYLSCWLYQPYIQDSTRLLLESLLMETGFRAV
;
A
#
# COMPACT_ATOMS: atom_id res chain seq x y z
N MET A 1 -19.84 -1.72 -51.06
CA MET A 1 -18.73 -2.54 -50.51
C MET A 1 -18.77 -2.28 -49.02
N ASP A 2 -19.58 -3.08 -48.33
CA ASP A 2 -19.81 -2.97 -46.90
C ASP A 2 -18.95 -4.01 -46.20
N GLU A 3 -17.86 -3.58 -45.58
CA GLU A 3 -17.10 -4.41 -44.66
C GLU A 3 -17.65 -4.16 -43.25
N ALA A 4 -18.63 -4.99 -42.87
CA ALA A 4 -19.22 -4.96 -41.55
C ALA A 4 -18.19 -5.47 -40.52
N THR A 5 -17.77 -4.56 -39.64
CA THR A 5 -16.99 -4.87 -38.43
C THR A 5 -17.80 -5.80 -37.53
N THR A 6 -17.38 -7.06 -37.41
CA THR A 6 -18.02 -8.05 -36.55
C THR A 6 -17.85 -7.63 -35.07
N PRO A 7 -18.92 -7.45 -34.28
CA PRO A 7 -18.81 -7.12 -32.87
C PRO A 7 -18.27 -8.35 -32.11
N GLY A 8 -17.25 -8.11 -31.27
CA GLY A 8 -16.56 -9.13 -30.49
C GLY A 8 -17.52 -10.08 -29.77
N ARG A 9 -17.40 -11.38 -30.08
CA ARG A 9 -18.21 -12.45 -29.52
C ARG A 9 -17.90 -12.56 -28.02
N LYS A 10 -18.76 -11.98 -27.17
CA LYS A 10 -18.75 -12.18 -25.72
C LYS A 10 -19.17 -13.61 -25.42
N SER A 11 -18.27 -14.58 -25.58
CA SER A 11 -18.44 -15.90 -25.00
C SER A 11 -18.38 -15.78 -23.47
N ASN A 12 -19.25 -16.50 -22.77
CA ASN A 12 -19.18 -16.56 -21.31
C ASN A 12 -17.85 -17.24 -20.93
N LEU A 13 -16.85 -16.45 -20.53
CA LEU A 13 -15.55 -16.97 -20.09
C LEU A 13 -15.75 -18.01 -19.00
N THR A 14 -15.09 -19.16 -19.06
CA THR A 14 -15.12 -20.18 -18.01
C THR A 14 -13.71 -20.59 -17.60
N GLY A 15 -13.57 -21.24 -16.45
CA GLY A 15 -12.28 -21.75 -15.96
C GLY A 15 -11.24 -20.63 -15.74
N SER A 16 -9.99 -20.89 -16.14
CA SER A 16 -8.85 -20.02 -15.91
C SER A 16 -9.03 -18.61 -16.48
N ALA A 17 -9.64 -18.46 -17.66
CA ALA A 17 -9.84 -17.14 -18.28
C ALA A 17 -10.78 -16.26 -17.45
N ARG A 18 -11.87 -16.81 -16.91
CA ARG A 18 -12.74 -16.05 -15.99
C ARG A 18 -11.96 -15.64 -14.75
N LYS A 19 -11.21 -16.57 -14.14
CA LYS A 19 -10.49 -16.29 -12.91
C LYS A 19 -9.42 -15.20 -13.07
N LEU A 20 -8.67 -15.22 -14.17
CA LEU A 20 -7.69 -14.17 -14.50
C LEU A 20 -8.36 -12.81 -14.73
N LYS A 21 -9.52 -12.78 -15.41
CA LYS A 21 -10.26 -11.55 -15.62
C LYS A 21 -10.80 -10.97 -14.30
N ASP A 22 -11.38 -11.81 -13.45
CA ASP A 22 -11.88 -11.39 -12.14
C ASP A 22 -10.72 -10.85 -11.27
N ASN A 23 -9.57 -11.53 -11.28
CA ASN A 23 -8.37 -11.07 -10.58
C ASN A 23 -7.91 -9.69 -11.07
N ALA A 24 -7.94 -9.39 -12.37
CA ALA A 24 -7.57 -8.08 -12.88
C ALA A 24 -8.48 -6.95 -12.34
N ALA A 25 -9.79 -7.20 -12.25
CA ALA A 25 -10.72 -6.27 -11.62
C ALA A 25 -10.44 -6.12 -10.12
N ASP A 26 -10.17 -7.23 -9.42
CA ASP A 26 -9.83 -7.23 -8.01
C ASP A 26 -8.56 -6.43 -7.72
N TRP A 27 -7.53 -6.55 -8.56
CA TRP A 27 -6.28 -5.78 -8.45
C TRP A 27 -6.57 -4.28 -8.46
N HIS A 28 -7.33 -3.82 -9.47
CA HIS A 28 -7.72 -2.42 -9.57
C HIS A 28 -8.50 -1.94 -8.34
N ASN A 29 -9.48 -2.73 -7.89
CA ASN A 29 -10.30 -2.40 -6.73
C ASN A 29 -9.52 -2.36 -5.43
N LEU A 30 -8.55 -3.27 -5.25
CA LEU A 30 -7.70 -3.32 -4.07
C LEU A 30 -6.72 -2.14 -4.05
N ILE A 31 -6.16 -1.76 -5.19
CA ILE A 31 -5.28 -0.60 -5.32
C ILE A 31 -6.04 0.69 -5.02
N LEU A 32 -7.25 0.88 -5.55
CA LEU A 32 -8.08 2.03 -5.20
C LEU A 32 -8.41 2.10 -3.70
N LYS A 33 -8.61 0.95 -3.04
CA LYS A 33 -8.81 0.91 -1.58
C LYS A 33 -7.54 1.24 -0.82
N TRP A 34 -6.39 0.78 -1.31
CA TRP A 34 -5.08 1.09 -0.74
C TRP A 34 -4.81 2.60 -0.79
N ASP A 35 -5.04 3.25 -1.93
CA ASP A 35 -4.82 4.68 -2.09
C ASP A 35 -5.64 5.51 -1.10
N ARG A 36 -6.93 5.18 -0.94
CA ARG A 36 -7.81 5.83 0.05
C ARG A 36 -7.29 5.68 1.49
N LEU A 37 -6.82 4.48 1.85
CA LEU A 37 -6.21 4.26 3.16
C LEU A 37 -4.88 5.00 3.31
N SER A 38 -4.12 5.17 2.21
CA SER A 38 -2.87 5.93 2.22
C SER A 38 -3.15 7.41 2.53
N ASP A 39 -4.17 7.99 1.91
CA ASP A 39 -4.61 9.37 2.15
C ASP A 39 -5.11 9.56 3.60
N GLU A 40 -5.92 8.62 4.10
CA GLU A 40 -6.38 8.59 5.50
C GLU A 40 -5.18 8.55 6.45
N GLY A 41 -4.25 7.62 6.23
CA GLY A 41 -3.05 7.49 7.04
C GLY A 41 -2.12 8.69 6.96
N SER A 42 -2.02 9.37 5.81
CA SER A 42 -1.22 10.58 5.65
C SER A 42 -1.76 11.70 6.53
N THR A 43 -3.09 11.84 6.57
CA THR A 43 -3.77 12.80 7.44
C THR A 43 -3.50 12.51 8.91
N VAL A 44 -3.62 11.25 9.33
CA VAL A 44 -3.38 10.83 10.73
C VAL A 44 -1.90 11.01 11.11
N ALA A 45 -0.96 10.58 10.27
CA ALA A 45 0.47 10.73 10.50
C ALA A 45 0.87 12.21 10.62
N THR A 46 0.29 13.08 9.80
CA THR A 46 0.51 14.53 9.88
C THR A 46 0.06 15.10 11.23
N LYS A 47 -1.11 14.66 11.74
CA LYS A 47 -1.57 15.07 13.07
C LYS A 47 -0.62 14.62 14.17
N ILE A 48 -0.12 13.38 14.11
CA ILE A 48 0.86 12.85 15.07
C ILE A 48 2.11 13.75 15.09
N VAL A 49 2.67 14.08 13.94
CA VAL A 49 3.84 14.96 13.83
C VAL A 49 3.53 16.37 14.38
N ASN A 50 2.37 16.92 14.06
CA ASN A 50 1.96 18.25 14.56
C ASN A 50 1.82 18.29 16.09
N PHE A 51 1.24 17.25 16.71
CA PHE A 51 1.17 17.11 18.17
C PHE A 51 2.56 17.04 18.82
N ARG A 52 3.55 16.52 18.11
CA ARG A 52 4.94 16.46 18.59
C ARG A 52 5.62 17.82 18.51
N LEU A 53 5.52 18.50 17.38
CA LEU A 53 6.13 19.81 17.18
C LEU A 53 5.56 20.88 18.12
N SER A 54 4.25 20.84 18.37
CA SER A 54 3.60 21.76 19.33
C SER A 54 4.02 21.50 20.79
N LYS A 55 4.45 20.29 21.13
CA LYS A 55 4.97 19.96 22.48
C LYS A 55 6.42 20.44 22.67
N GLU A 56 7.20 20.49 21.60
CA GLU A 56 8.57 21.01 21.64
C GLU A 56 8.62 22.54 21.75
N SER A 57 7.71 23.27 21.09
CA SER A 57 7.65 24.74 21.18
C SER A 57 7.25 25.25 22.57
N VAL A 58 6.62 24.44 23.42
CA VAL A 58 6.25 24.78 24.81
C VAL A 58 7.42 24.60 25.79
N LYS A 59 8.51 23.93 25.39
CA LYS A 59 9.68 23.69 26.25
C LYS A 59 10.75 24.78 26.23
N ASP A 60 10.64 25.77 25.35
CA ASP A 60 11.44 27.01 25.41
C ASP A 60 10.49 28.17 25.72
N PRO A 61 10.42 28.61 26.99
CA PRO A 61 11.31 29.68 27.45
C PRO A 61 11.69 29.61 28.95
N GLU A 62 12.99 29.70 29.28
CA GLU A 62 13.54 30.53 30.39
C GLU A 62 15.05 30.24 30.59
N VAL A 63 15.87 30.97 29.84
CA VAL A 63 17.18 31.37 30.34
C VAL A 63 16.96 32.70 31.05
N MET A 64 16.98 32.70 32.39
CA MET A 64 17.47 33.76 33.30
C MET A 64 16.80 33.70 34.69
N MET A 65 17.57 33.38 35.73
CA MET A 65 17.86 34.22 36.91
C MET A 65 18.39 33.35 38.07
N GLU A 66 19.65 33.55 38.45
CA GLU A 66 20.23 32.97 39.65
C GLU A 66 19.64 33.63 40.91
N GLY A 67 19.24 32.81 41.89
CA GLY A 67 18.78 33.27 43.19
C GLY A 67 18.55 32.08 44.14
N GLU A 68 19.45 31.91 45.09
CA GLU A 68 19.49 30.84 46.10
C GLU A 68 18.20 30.73 46.94
N SER A 69 17.66 29.52 47.12
CA SER A 69 17.32 28.95 48.45
C SER A 69 16.80 27.51 48.35
N LEU A 70 17.02 26.77 49.43
CA LEU A 70 16.96 25.31 49.57
C LEU A 70 15.52 24.74 49.62
N SER A 71 15.44 23.47 49.20
CA SER A 71 14.34 22.50 49.36
C SER A 71 13.29 22.43 48.25
N ALA A 72 13.50 21.49 47.33
CA ALA A 72 12.46 20.57 46.88
C ALA A 72 13.18 19.39 46.20
N ALA A 73 12.85 18.17 46.61
CA ALA A 73 13.26 16.97 45.87
C ALA A 73 12.90 17.15 44.38
N PRO A 74 13.76 16.79 43.43
CA PRO A 74 13.39 16.86 42.02
C PRO A 74 12.28 15.84 41.82
N ALA A 75 11.07 16.35 41.64
CA ALA A 75 9.96 15.57 41.18
C ALA A 75 10.34 15.01 39.80
N GLU A 76 10.76 13.76 39.76
CA GLU A 76 10.82 12.91 38.56
C GLU A 76 9.41 12.64 38.00
N ARG A 77 8.57 13.68 37.91
CA ARG A 77 7.17 13.63 37.46
C ARG A 77 6.97 14.26 36.08
N SER A 78 7.97 14.20 35.20
CA SER A 78 7.83 14.66 33.81
C SER A 78 7.95 13.55 32.75
N ALA A 79 8.11 12.28 33.15
CA ALA A 79 8.32 11.19 32.19
C ALA A 79 7.04 10.58 31.60
N TYR A 80 5.85 10.85 32.15
CA TYR A 80 4.60 10.21 31.70
C TYR A 80 3.38 11.12 31.83
N GLN A 81 3.39 12.30 31.20
CA GLN A 81 2.10 12.83 30.74
C GLN A 81 1.77 12.09 29.45
N SER A 82 1.05 10.96 29.58
CA SER A 82 0.38 10.35 28.44
C SER A 82 -0.45 11.44 27.77
N ASN A 83 -0.19 11.70 26.50
CA ASN A 83 -1.03 12.60 25.73
C ASN A 83 -2.14 11.74 25.11
N PRO A 84 -3.36 11.74 25.68
CA PRO A 84 -4.43 10.86 25.22
C PRO A 84 -4.80 11.12 23.76
N GLU A 85 -4.66 12.36 23.28
CA GLU A 85 -4.93 12.73 21.89
C GLU A 85 -3.88 12.13 20.94
N LEU A 86 -2.60 12.12 21.34
CA LEU A 86 -1.54 11.48 20.59
C LEU A 86 -1.73 9.96 20.53
N GLU A 87 -2.08 9.35 21.67
CA GLU A 87 -2.35 7.91 21.76
C GLU A 87 -3.53 7.52 20.85
N GLU A 88 -4.60 8.31 20.82
CA GLU A 88 -5.74 8.10 19.94
C GLU A 88 -5.34 8.13 18.45
N GLU A 89 -4.53 9.11 18.03
CA GLU A 89 -4.05 9.17 16.64
C GLU A 89 -3.10 8.00 16.30
N CYS A 90 -2.26 7.54 17.23
CA CYS A 90 -1.45 6.33 17.03
C CYS A 90 -2.32 5.09 16.80
N ILE A 91 -3.40 4.93 17.57
CA ILE A 91 -4.37 3.84 17.39
C ILE A 91 -5.05 3.95 16.01
N LYS A 92 -5.45 5.16 15.59
CA LYS A 92 -6.00 5.37 14.25
C LYS A 92 -5.02 4.97 13.15
N LEU A 93 -3.75 5.35 13.28
CA LEU A 93 -2.73 5.01 12.28
C LEU A 93 -2.47 3.49 12.24
N GLN A 94 -2.42 2.84 13.40
CA GLN A 94 -2.33 1.38 13.51
C GLN A 94 -3.48 0.69 12.76
N ASN A 95 -4.72 1.14 12.98
CA ASN A 95 -5.90 0.62 12.30
C ASN A 95 -5.82 0.78 10.77
N VAL A 96 -5.28 1.91 10.27
CA VAL A 96 -5.05 2.11 8.84
C VAL A 96 -4.05 1.08 8.30
N VAL A 97 -2.91 0.90 8.98
CA VAL A 97 -1.88 -0.06 8.57
C VAL A 97 -2.38 -1.50 8.62
N ASP A 98 -3.23 -1.85 9.58
CA ASP A 98 -3.83 -3.19 9.67
C ASP A 98 -4.83 -3.45 8.53
N LYS A 99 -5.63 -2.45 8.15
CA LYS A 99 -6.49 -2.53 6.96
C LYS A 99 -5.66 -2.69 5.69
N MET A 100 -4.54 -1.98 5.57
CA MET A 100 -3.58 -2.13 4.46
C MET A 100 -2.96 -3.53 4.42
N ALA A 101 -2.60 -4.09 5.58
CA ALA A 101 -2.13 -5.47 5.68
C ALA A 101 -3.18 -6.47 5.20
N HIS A 102 -4.45 -6.23 5.52
CA HIS A 102 -5.55 -7.07 5.03
C HIS A 102 -5.73 -6.98 3.50
N ILE A 103 -5.50 -5.81 2.88
CA ILE A 103 -5.45 -5.67 1.42
C ILE A 103 -4.31 -6.54 0.85
N LEU A 104 -3.11 -6.45 1.45
CA LEU A 104 -1.96 -7.21 0.98
C LEU A 104 -2.18 -8.74 1.07
N SER A 105 -2.84 -9.22 2.11
CA SER A 105 -3.23 -10.65 2.21
C SER A 105 -4.21 -11.09 1.13
N LYS A 106 -5.03 -10.19 0.57
CA LYS A 106 -5.89 -10.50 -0.59
C LYS A 106 -5.07 -10.55 -1.87
N MET A 107 -4.16 -9.60 -2.06
CA MET A 107 -3.23 -9.59 -3.20
C MET A 107 -2.39 -10.88 -3.23
N GLU A 108 -1.87 -11.33 -2.09
CA GLU A 108 -1.10 -12.58 -1.97
C GLU A 108 -1.91 -13.81 -2.41
N LYS A 109 -3.19 -13.88 -2.01
CA LYS A 109 -4.10 -14.97 -2.44
C LYS A 109 -4.34 -14.95 -3.94
N MET A 110 -4.40 -13.77 -4.55
CA MET A 110 -4.56 -13.64 -6.00
C MET A 110 -3.30 -14.13 -6.73
N VAL A 111 -2.10 -13.75 -6.28
CA VAL A 111 -0.84 -14.27 -6.82
C VAL A 111 -0.78 -15.79 -6.70
N SER A 112 -1.15 -16.33 -5.54
CA SER A 112 -1.20 -17.78 -5.32
C SER A 112 -2.19 -18.48 -6.26
N ALA A 113 -3.35 -17.89 -6.50
CA ALA A 113 -4.33 -18.41 -7.44
C ALA A 113 -3.79 -18.44 -8.88
N GLU A 114 -3.07 -17.40 -9.31
CA GLU A 114 -2.49 -17.33 -10.65
C GLU A 114 -1.34 -18.30 -10.85
N LYS A 115 -0.52 -18.52 -9.81
CA LYS A 115 0.46 -19.59 -9.80
C LYS A 115 -0.19 -20.95 -9.99
N GLY A 116 -1.29 -21.23 -9.28
CA GLY A 116 -2.07 -22.46 -9.47
C GLY A 116 -2.64 -22.60 -10.89
N ILE A 117 -3.02 -21.49 -11.54
CA ILE A 117 -3.45 -21.49 -12.94
C ILE A 117 -2.27 -21.83 -13.88
N CYS A 118 -1.07 -21.32 -13.60
CA CYS A 118 0.14 -21.65 -14.37
C CYS A 118 0.53 -23.13 -14.23
N GLU A 119 0.43 -23.69 -13.03
CA GLU A 119 0.67 -25.11 -12.75
C GLU A 119 -0.35 -25.98 -13.49
N LEU A 120 -1.63 -25.62 -13.45
CA LEU A 120 -2.68 -26.31 -14.18
C LEU A 120 -2.45 -26.26 -15.70
N GLU A 121 -2.03 -25.11 -16.23
CA GLU A 121 -1.67 -24.99 -17.64
C GLU A 121 -0.49 -25.89 -18.00
N THR A 122 0.56 -25.89 -17.18
CA THR A 122 1.75 -26.73 -17.40
C THR A 122 1.37 -28.21 -17.38
N PHE A 123 0.45 -28.60 -16.50
CA PHE A 123 -0.08 -29.96 -16.46
C PHE A 123 -0.86 -30.33 -17.73
N GLN A 124 -1.68 -29.41 -18.25
CA GLN A 124 -2.55 -29.67 -19.41
C GLN A 124 -1.82 -29.61 -20.76
N TYR A 125 -0.84 -28.72 -20.89
CA TYR A 125 -0.21 -28.39 -22.18
C TYR A 125 1.32 -28.56 -22.19
N GLY A 126 1.91 -28.98 -21.06
CA GLY A 126 3.36 -29.11 -20.88
C GLY A 126 4.06 -27.77 -20.67
N GLU A 127 5.39 -27.78 -20.57
CA GLU A 127 6.19 -26.57 -20.29
C GLU A 127 6.09 -25.48 -21.37
N LYS A 128 5.73 -25.88 -22.60
CA LYS A 128 5.50 -24.96 -23.72
C LYS A 128 4.23 -24.11 -23.54
N GLY A 129 3.35 -24.49 -22.63
CA GLY A 129 2.11 -23.79 -22.35
C GLY A 129 1.06 -23.93 -23.46
N ARG A 130 -0.01 -23.17 -23.34
CA ARG A 130 -1.11 -23.15 -24.32
C ARG A 130 -0.62 -22.63 -25.69
N PRO A 131 -1.10 -23.20 -26.81
CA PRO A 131 -0.75 -22.72 -28.14
C PRO A 131 -1.37 -21.35 -28.47
N THR A 132 -2.48 -21.00 -27.81
CA THR A 132 -3.17 -19.71 -27.97
C THR A 132 -3.38 -19.06 -26.60
N PRO A 133 -3.15 -17.74 -26.47
CA PRO A 133 -3.39 -17.02 -25.23
C PRO A 133 -4.88 -17.03 -24.86
N LEU A 134 -5.18 -16.88 -23.57
CA LEU A 134 -6.55 -16.82 -23.07
C LEU A 134 -7.25 -15.49 -23.38
N PHE A 135 -6.47 -14.45 -23.64
CA PHE A 135 -6.94 -13.10 -23.92
C PHE A 135 -6.36 -12.59 -25.26
N GLN A 136 -5.58 -11.52 -25.24
CA GLN A 136 -5.09 -10.87 -26.45
C GLN A 136 -3.72 -11.42 -26.82
N THR A 137 -2.72 -11.13 -25.99
CA THR A 137 -1.30 -11.38 -26.31
C THR A 137 -0.55 -12.08 -25.18
N TRP A 138 -1.06 -12.02 -23.94
CA TRP A 138 -0.34 -12.55 -22.79
C TRP A 138 -0.50 -14.06 -22.66
N SER A 139 0.62 -14.72 -22.46
CA SER A 139 0.68 -16.04 -21.84
C SER A 139 0.22 -15.95 -20.39
N THR A 140 -0.24 -17.08 -19.84
CA THR A 140 -0.66 -17.17 -18.43
C THR A 140 0.47 -16.86 -17.45
N ARG A 141 1.72 -17.18 -17.82
CA ARG A 141 2.89 -16.85 -16.99
C ARG A 141 3.06 -15.34 -16.85
N GLN A 142 2.82 -14.57 -17.91
CA GLN A 142 2.91 -13.11 -17.85
C GLN A 142 1.90 -12.50 -16.86
N PHE A 143 0.69 -13.05 -16.76
CA PHE A 143 -0.27 -12.65 -15.73
C PHE A 143 0.31 -12.86 -14.33
N ALA A 144 0.84 -14.06 -14.05
CA ALA A 144 1.40 -14.39 -12.75
C ALA A 144 2.64 -13.54 -12.42
N GLU A 145 3.50 -13.26 -13.40
CA GLU A 145 4.67 -12.39 -13.26
C GLU A 145 4.27 -10.95 -12.92
N VAL A 146 3.29 -10.41 -13.66
CA VAL A 146 2.76 -9.05 -13.44
C VAL A 146 2.12 -8.95 -12.06
N SER A 147 1.25 -9.89 -11.69
CA SER A 147 0.64 -9.91 -10.36
C SER A 147 1.67 -10.06 -9.24
N SER A 148 2.72 -10.85 -9.46
CA SER A 148 3.83 -10.99 -8.50
C SER A 148 4.60 -9.67 -8.35
N GLY A 149 4.88 -8.99 -9.45
CA GLY A 149 5.53 -7.68 -9.45
C GLY A 149 4.71 -6.60 -8.75
N LEU A 150 3.39 -6.57 -8.99
CA LEU A 150 2.46 -5.72 -8.26
C LEU A 150 2.51 -6.03 -6.76
N TYR A 151 2.37 -7.31 -6.39
CA TYR A 151 2.39 -7.73 -4.98
C TYR A 151 3.66 -7.31 -4.24
N GLU A 152 4.84 -7.55 -4.82
CA GLU A 152 6.11 -7.23 -4.16
C GLU A 152 6.29 -5.71 -3.93
N ALA A 153 5.85 -4.87 -4.87
CA ALA A 153 5.86 -3.41 -4.69
C ALA A 153 5.02 -2.97 -3.46
N TYR A 154 3.78 -3.46 -3.36
CA TYR A 154 2.89 -3.14 -2.24
C TYR A 154 3.35 -3.76 -0.91
N LYS A 155 4.01 -4.91 -0.96
CA LYS A 155 4.61 -5.55 0.21
C LYS A 155 5.78 -4.74 0.78
N GLN A 156 6.65 -4.22 -0.08
CA GLN A 156 7.73 -3.31 0.33
C GLN A 156 7.16 -2.00 0.89
N GLU A 157 6.14 -1.44 0.24
CA GLU A 157 5.47 -0.22 0.72
C GLU A 157 4.82 -0.43 2.09
N LEU A 158 4.17 -1.57 2.33
CA LEU A 158 3.61 -1.88 3.64
C LEU A 158 4.71 -1.99 4.72
N ALA A 159 5.86 -2.57 4.39
CA ALA A 159 6.98 -2.68 5.32
C ALA A 159 7.51 -1.31 5.73
N LEU A 160 7.57 -0.36 4.80
CA LEU A 160 7.89 1.04 5.08
C LEU A 160 6.83 1.69 5.98
N LYS A 161 5.55 1.57 5.64
CA LYS A 161 4.45 2.15 6.44
C LYS A 161 4.41 1.59 7.87
N ARG A 162 4.73 0.30 8.07
CA ARG A 162 4.90 -0.31 9.40
C ARG A 162 6.11 0.23 10.16
N THR A 163 7.16 0.60 9.46
CA THR A 163 8.32 1.25 10.07
C THR A 163 7.95 2.66 10.51
N ILE A 164 7.33 3.44 9.63
CA ILE A 164 6.82 4.78 9.97
C ILE A 164 5.87 4.73 11.18
N LEU A 165 4.91 3.81 11.19
CA LEU A 165 3.99 3.62 12.32
C LEU A 165 4.70 3.45 13.67
N ARG A 166 5.79 2.67 13.71
CA ARG A 166 6.56 2.43 14.93
C ARG A 166 7.36 3.65 15.36
N GLU A 167 7.89 4.42 14.42
CA GLU A 167 8.85 5.49 14.72
C GLU A 167 8.22 6.89 14.83
N VAL A 168 7.13 7.17 14.11
CA VAL A 168 6.60 8.53 13.90
C VAL A 168 6.18 9.23 15.18
N ALA A 169 5.67 8.50 16.17
CA ALA A 169 5.26 9.05 17.46
C ALA A 169 6.43 9.26 18.44
N HIS A 170 7.56 8.59 18.19
CA HIS A 170 8.74 8.59 19.06
C HIS A 170 9.86 9.49 18.54
N THR A 171 9.81 9.89 17.28
CA THR A 171 10.83 10.72 16.64
C THR A 171 10.77 12.17 17.14
N THR A 172 11.92 12.70 17.54
CA THR A 172 12.11 14.10 17.98
C THR A 172 12.84 14.95 16.95
N ASN A 173 13.39 14.35 15.89
CA ASN A 173 14.06 15.09 14.83
C ASN A 173 13.01 15.57 13.81
N PRO A 174 12.80 16.90 13.65
CA PRO A 174 11.80 17.43 12.73
C PRO A 174 12.05 17.05 11.26
N ASP A 175 13.30 17.03 10.82
CA ASP A 175 13.67 16.64 9.45
C ASP A 175 13.29 15.17 9.19
N LEU A 176 13.53 14.30 10.16
CA LEU A 176 13.17 12.88 10.05
C LEU A 176 11.64 12.68 10.05
N CYS A 177 10.89 13.47 10.82
CA CYS A 177 9.43 13.49 10.73
C CYS A 177 8.95 13.87 9.33
N MET A 178 9.56 14.90 8.71
CA MET A 178 9.23 15.30 7.34
C MET A 178 9.58 14.22 6.31
N VAL A 179 10.69 13.51 6.50
CA VAL A 179 11.03 12.34 5.69
C VAL A 179 9.95 11.26 5.80
N TYR A 180 9.50 10.92 7.01
CA TYR A 180 8.43 9.94 7.19
C TYR A 180 7.10 10.35 6.54
N LEU A 181 6.70 11.63 6.68
CA LEU A 181 5.49 12.13 6.02
C LEU A 181 5.62 12.06 4.49
N SER A 182 6.79 12.44 3.96
CA SER A 182 7.08 12.38 2.53
C SER A 182 7.05 10.95 2.01
N CYS A 183 7.72 10.02 2.71
CA CYS A 183 7.70 8.60 2.42
C CYS A 183 6.28 8.04 2.40
N TRP A 184 5.45 8.40 3.39
CA TRP A 184 4.06 7.95 3.45
C TRP A 184 3.23 8.45 2.27
N LEU A 185 3.40 9.73 1.90
CA LEU A 185 2.65 10.41 0.84
C LEU A 185 3.04 9.89 -0.55
N TYR A 186 4.35 9.83 -0.84
CA TYR A 186 4.83 9.54 -2.19
C TYR A 186 4.97 8.04 -2.48
N GLN A 187 4.93 7.18 -1.47
CA GLN A 187 4.94 5.72 -1.61
C GLN A 187 6.10 5.21 -2.50
N PRO A 188 7.36 5.40 -2.09
CA PRO A 188 8.54 5.26 -2.95
C PRO A 188 8.72 3.85 -3.55
N TYR A 189 8.09 2.82 -2.98
CA TYR A 189 8.14 1.45 -3.52
C TYR A 189 7.07 1.17 -4.56
N ILE A 190 6.07 2.05 -4.74
CA ILE A 190 5.05 1.98 -5.78
C ILE A 190 5.45 2.92 -6.92
N GLN A 191 6.28 2.41 -7.82
CA GLN A 191 6.84 3.18 -8.94
C GLN A 191 5.85 3.30 -10.10
N ASP A 192 6.14 4.21 -11.04
CA ASP A 192 5.34 4.35 -12.26
C ASP A 192 5.31 3.08 -13.11
N SER A 193 6.37 2.26 -13.03
CA SER A 193 6.40 0.92 -13.63
C SER A 193 5.32 0.00 -13.04
N THR A 194 5.06 0.07 -11.73
CA THR A 194 3.98 -0.67 -11.06
C THR A 194 2.60 -0.24 -11.56
N ARG A 195 2.40 1.06 -11.78
CA ARG A 195 1.15 1.59 -12.37
C ARG A 195 0.98 1.13 -13.82
N LEU A 196 2.06 1.15 -14.60
CA LEU A 196 2.05 0.66 -15.98
C LEU A 196 1.72 -0.84 -16.05
N LEU A 197 2.22 -1.65 -15.11
CA LEU A 197 1.89 -3.06 -15.01
C LEU A 197 0.38 -3.28 -14.78
N LEU A 198 -0.23 -2.50 -13.88
CA LEU A 198 -1.67 -2.55 -13.65
C LEU A 198 -2.46 -2.17 -14.90
N GLU A 199 -2.10 -1.06 -15.56
CA GLU A 199 -2.80 -0.64 -16.78
C GLU A 199 -2.64 -1.67 -17.88
N SER A 200 -1.46 -2.27 -18.04
CA SER A 200 -1.23 -3.35 -19.01
C SER A 200 -2.09 -4.58 -18.72
N LEU A 201 -2.24 -4.97 -17.45
CA LEU A 201 -3.11 -6.06 -17.02
C LEU A 201 -4.59 -5.77 -17.35
N LEU A 202 -5.04 -4.54 -17.11
CA LEU A 202 -6.42 -4.12 -17.39
C LEU A 202 -6.70 -4.02 -18.89
N MET A 203 -5.71 -3.58 -19.67
CA MET A 203 -5.76 -3.54 -21.13
C MET A 203 -5.90 -4.95 -21.68
N GLU A 204 -5.01 -5.87 -21.28
CA GLU A 204 -4.99 -7.25 -21.74
C GLU A 204 -6.33 -7.97 -21.47
N THR A 205 -6.95 -7.72 -20.31
CA THR A 205 -8.24 -8.32 -19.92
C THR A 205 -9.48 -7.59 -20.45
N GLY A 206 -9.28 -6.46 -21.14
CA GLY A 206 -10.33 -5.67 -21.79
C GLY A 206 -11.13 -4.77 -20.85
N PHE A 207 -10.57 -4.38 -19.70
CA PHE A 207 -11.12 -3.34 -18.80
C PHE A 207 -10.67 -1.92 -19.17
N ARG A 208 -9.68 -1.80 -20.05
CA ARG A 208 -9.21 -0.55 -20.65
C ARG A 208 -9.22 -0.69 -22.16
N ALA A 209 -9.47 0.42 -22.84
CA ALA A 209 -9.45 0.48 -24.30
C ALA A 209 -8.01 0.70 -24.80
N VAL A 210 -7.67 0.06 -25.91
CA VAL A 210 -6.41 0.23 -26.64
C VAL A 210 -6.29 1.64 -27.22
#